data_AF-A0A3N5QW60-F1
#
_entry.id   AF-A0A3N5QW60-F1
#
_cell.length_a   1.000
_cell.length_b   1.000
_cell.length_c   1.000
_cell.angle_alpha   90.00
_cell.angle_beta   90.00
_cell.angle_gamma   90.00
#
_symmetry.space_group_name_H-M   'P 1'
#
loop_
_entity.id
_entity.type
_entity.pdbx_description
1 polymer ?
#
loop_
_entity_poly.entity_id
_entity_poly.type
_entity_poly.pdbx_seq_one_letter_code
_entity_poly.pdbx_strand_id
1 'polypeptide(L)'
;MTPPLIPVLPRIRTIHRKIDPGAPVLLSMTGFGEARHQSSAISAAVEVRAVNNRYLKVVGKFPEWMAAHESEIERSVRRAINRGTVSVAIRIDRVSQAQDYVLNAVAIKSYWSQLV
;
A
#
# COMPACT_ATOMS: atom_id res chain seq x y z
N MET A 1 28.84 5.63 -16.11
CA MET A 1 27.92 4.96 -17.05
C MET A 1 27.06 4.00 -16.23
N THR A 2 26.05 4.52 -15.54
CA THR A 2 25.11 3.76 -14.72
C THR A 2 23.86 3.46 -15.56
N PRO A 3 23.38 2.20 -15.63
CA PRO A 3 22.27 1.84 -16.51
C PRO A 3 20.97 2.54 -16.05
N PRO A 4 20.06 2.88 -16.98
CA PRO A 4 18.78 3.45 -16.61
C PRO A 4 17.95 2.39 -15.89
N LEU A 5 17.56 2.68 -14.64
CA LEU A 5 16.56 1.91 -13.89
C LEU A 5 15.22 2.08 -14.60
N ILE A 6 14.85 1.07 -15.39
CA ILE A 6 13.55 0.96 -16.04
C ILE A 6 12.48 0.92 -14.92
N PRO A 7 11.54 1.87 -14.87
CA PRO A 7 10.48 1.83 -13.87
C PRO A 7 9.56 0.66 -14.21
N VAL A 8 9.55 -0.37 -13.36
CA VAL A 8 8.65 -1.51 -13.48
C VAL A 8 7.25 -1.00 -13.12
N LEU A 9 6.48 -0.56 -14.12
CA LEU A 9 5.06 -0.26 -13.98
C LEU A 9 4.37 -1.48 -13.38
N PRO A 10 3.62 -1.34 -12.26
CA PRO A 10 2.83 -2.46 -11.77
C PRO A 10 1.75 -2.74 -12.80
N ARG A 11 1.85 -3.90 -13.45
CA ARG A 11 0.79 -4.45 -14.29
C ARG A 11 -0.35 -4.81 -13.35
N ILE A 12 -1.26 -3.87 -13.09
CA ILE A 12 -2.52 -4.12 -12.38
C ILE A 12 -3.24 -5.19 -13.20
N ARG A 13 -3.09 -6.47 -12.82
CA ARG A 13 -3.93 -7.54 -13.36
C ARG A 13 -5.27 -7.40 -12.67
N THR A 14 -6.10 -6.47 -13.15
CA THR A 14 -7.52 -6.44 -12.81
C THR A 14 -8.08 -7.78 -13.27
N ILE A 15 -8.40 -8.65 -12.32
CA ILE A 15 -9.04 -9.93 -12.57
C ILE A 15 -10.50 -9.63 -12.95
N HIS A 16 -10.73 -9.17 -14.18
CA HIS A 16 -12.06 -9.18 -14.78
C HIS A 16 -12.39 -10.64 -15.10
N ARG A 17 -12.97 -11.35 -14.12
CA ARG A 17 -13.65 -12.62 -14.42
C ARG A 17 -14.81 -12.27 -15.36
N LYS A 18 -14.72 -12.72 -16.60
CA LYS A 18 -15.87 -12.77 -17.53
C LYS A 18 -16.86 -13.75 -16.90
N ILE A 19 -17.98 -13.24 -16.38
CA ILE A 19 -19.02 -14.07 -15.78
C ILE A 19 -19.95 -14.49 -16.92
N ASP A 20 -20.00 -15.78 -17.25
CA ASP A 20 -20.94 -16.31 -18.22
C ASP A 20 -22.37 -16.22 -17.66
N PRO A 21 -23.35 -15.67 -18.40
CA PRO A 21 -24.68 -15.32 -17.87
C PRO A 21 -25.57 -16.52 -17.50
N GLY A 22 -25.11 -17.76 -17.67
CA GLY A 22 -25.93 -18.98 -17.53
C GLY A 22 -25.52 -19.97 -16.44
N ALA A 23 -24.45 -19.73 -15.68
CA ALA A 23 -24.02 -20.66 -14.62
C ALA A 23 -24.45 -20.15 -13.23
N PRO A 24 -24.92 -21.01 -12.30
CA PRO A 24 -25.14 -20.61 -10.92
C PRO A 24 -23.78 -20.40 -10.26
N VAL A 25 -23.30 -19.15 -10.31
CA VAL A 25 -21.97 -18.80 -9.79
C VAL A 25 -22.06 -18.66 -8.28
N LEU A 26 -21.61 -19.70 -7.56
CA LEU A 26 -21.21 -19.55 -6.16
C LEU A 26 -19.97 -18.65 -6.13
N LEU A 27 -20.18 -17.34 -6.07
CA LEU A 27 -19.14 -16.35 -5.94
C LEU A 27 -18.58 -16.42 -4.51
N SER A 28 -17.42 -17.07 -4.36
CA SER A 28 -16.59 -16.87 -3.16
C SER A 28 -16.20 -15.41 -3.10
N MET A 29 -16.48 -14.79 -1.96
CA MET A 29 -16.37 -13.35 -1.76
C MET A 29 -15.18 -12.99 -0.86
N THR A 30 -14.36 -13.98 -0.51
CA THR A 30 -13.10 -13.80 0.19
C THR A 30 -11.99 -13.57 -0.83
N GLY A 31 -11.11 -12.61 -0.56
CA GLY A 31 -10.04 -12.23 -1.47
C GLY A 31 -8.88 -11.59 -0.73
N PHE A 32 -7.67 -11.86 -1.20
CA PHE A 32 -6.46 -11.18 -0.76
C PHE A 32 -5.78 -10.55 -1.97
N GLY A 33 -5.35 -9.31 -1.83
CA GLY A 33 -4.60 -8.58 -2.84
C GLY A 33 -3.46 -7.81 -2.21
N GLU A 34 -2.30 -7.83 -2.85
CA GLU A 34 -1.14 -7.06 -2.43
C GLU A 34 -0.52 -6.37 -3.64
N ALA A 35 -0.11 -5.11 -3.44
CA ALA A 35 0.63 -4.33 -4.41
C ALA A 35 1.79 -3.63 -3.71
N ARG A 36 2.96 -3.65 -4.33
CA ARG A 36 4.14 -2.91 -3.88
C ARG A 36 4.64 -2.05 -5.01
N HIS A 37 5.11 -0.85 -4.68
CA HIS A 37 5.73 0.08 -5.58
C HIS A 37 6.96 0.67 -4.91
N GLN A 38 8.10 0.66 -5.60
CA GLN A 38 9.33 1.25 -5.10
C GLN A 38 9.89 2.20 -6.15
N SER A 39 10.25 3.38 -5.70
CA SER A 39 10.88 4.44 -6.48
C SER A 39 12.11 4.95 -5.72
N SER A 40 12.89 5.83 -6.34
CA SER A 40 14.12 6.39 -5.75
C SER A 40 13.87 7.25 -4.50
N ALA A 41 12.63 7.71 -4.28
CA ALA A 41 12.26 8.58 -3.15
C ALA A 41 11.26 7.93 -2.17
N ILE A 42 10.47 6.94 -2.63
CA ILE A 42 9.37 6.37 -1.84
C ILE A 42 9.24 4.87 -2.06
N SER A 43 8.85 4.16 -1.02
CA SER A 43 8.41 2.78 -1.05
C SER A 43 6.97 2.73 -0.55
N ALA A 44 6.05 2.25 -1.38
CA ALA A 44 4.64 2.13 -1.07
C ALA A 44 4.21 0.67 -1.13
N ALA A 45 3.46 0.22 -0.13
CA ALA A 45 2.86 -1.11 -0.07
C ALA A 45 1.37 -0.98 0.28
N VAL A 46 0.52 -1.63 -0.50
CA VAL A 46 -0.92 -1.68 -0.31
C VAL A 46 -1.35 -3.13 -0.18
N GLU A 47 -2.10 -3.42 0.87
CA GLU A 47 -2.61 -4.74 1.18
C GLU A 47 -4.13 -4.66 1.36
N VAL A 48 -4.88 -5.54 0.69
CA VAL A 48 -6.34 -5.60 0.75
C VAL A 48 -6.78 -7.01 1.11
N ARG A 49 -7.58 -7.12 2.17
CA ARG A 49 -8.19 -8.36 2.65
C ARG A 49 -9.69 -8.22 2.65
N ALA A 50 -10.38 -9.00 1.84
CA ALA A 50 -11.84 -9.11 1.85
C ALA A 50 -12.25 -10.45 2.47
N VAL A 51 -13.17 -10.40 3.44
CA VAL A 51 -13.77 -11.59 4.04
C VAL A 51 -15.28 -11.55 3.92
N ASN A 52 -15.89 -12.72 3.81
CA ASN A 52 -17.34 -12.83 3.72
C ASN A 52 -17.96 -12.52 5.08
N ASN A 53 -18.69 -11.42 5.16
CA ASN A 53 -19.42 -10.96 6.33
C ASN A 53 -20.78 -10.44 5.87
N ARG A 54 -21.80 -10.54 6.73
CA ARG A 54 -23.18 -10.18 6.36
C ARG A 54 -23.32 -8.70 5.96
N TYR A 55 -22.57 -7.83 6.61
CA TYR A 55 -22.62 -6.38 6.41
C TYR A 55 -21.34 -5.87 5.78
N LEU A 56 -21.46 -4.84 4.94
CA LEU A 56 -20.31 -4.13 4.37
C LEU A 56 -19.62 -3.33 5.48
N LYS A 57 -18.39 -3.71 5.81
CA LYS A 57 -17.53 -2.96 6.74
C LYS A 57 -16.19 -2.69 6.07
N VAL A 58 -15.85 -1.42 5.87
CA VAL A 58 -14.53 -1.02 5.37
C VAL A 58 -13.68 -0.62 6.57
N VAL A 59 -12.48 -1.19 6.68
CA VAL A 59 -11.51 -0.87 7.73
C VAL A 59 -10.23 -0.41 7.06
N GLY A 60 -9.89 0.86 7.25
CA GLY A 60 -8.67 1.45 6.73
C GLY A 60 -7.55 1.48 7.77
N LYS A 61 -6.33 1.22 7.32
CA LYS A 61 -5.10 1.55 8.06
C LYS A 61 -4.22 2.38 7.12
N PHE A 62 -4.19 3.68 7.37
CA PHE A 62 -3.48 4.65 6.54
C PHE A 62 -2.48 5.44 7.41
N PRO A 63 -1.41 6.00 6.81
CA PRO A 63 -0.59 7.00 7.47
C PRO A 63 -1.42 8.24 7.80
N GLU A 64 -1.13 8.91 8.92
CA GLU A 64 -1.90 10.06 9.41
C GLU A 64 -2.01 11.21 8.40
N TRP A 65 -0.93 11.45 7.65
CA TRP A 65 -0.89 12.47 6.60
C TRP A 65 -1.81 12.17 5.39
N MET A 66 -2.33 10.95 5.28
CA MET A 66 -3.26 10.52 4.22
C MET A 66 -4.73 10.51 4.71
N ALA A 67 -5.02 10.94 5.93
CA ALA A 67 -6.38 10.95 6.49
C ALA A 67 -7.42 11.64 5.58
N ALA A 68 -7.02 12.69 4.85
CA ALA A 68 -7.89 13.37 3.89
C ALA A 68 -8.37 12.46 2.74
N HIS A 69 -7.59 11.45 2.36
CA HIS A 69 -7.90 10.53 1.27
C HIS A 69 -8.63 9.26 1.73
N GLU A 70 -8.71 9.00 3.05
CA GLU A 70 -9.39 7.83 3.61
C GLU A 70 -10.84 7.73 3.13
N SER A 71 -11.57 8.85 3.14
CA SER A 71 -12.97 8.91 2.69
C SER A 71 -13.12 8.56 1.20
N GLU A 72 -12.16 8.93 0.36
CA GLU A 72 -12.19 8.66 -1.07
C GLU A 72 -11.93 7.17 -1.36
N ILE A 73 -11.00 6.59 -0.62
CA ILE A 73 -10.69 5.16 -0.68
C ILE A 73 -11.91 4.35 -0.24
N GLU A 74 -12.55 4.73 0.87
CA GLU A 74 -13.74 4.06 1.36
C GLU A 74 -14.89 4.10 0.35
N ARG A 75 -15.18 5.27 -0.25
CA ARG A 75 -16.19 5.40 -1.30
C ARG A 75 -15.89 4.50 -2.49
N SER A 76 -14.63 4.39 -2.89
CA SER A 76 -14.22 3.54 -4.00
C SER A 76 -14.40 2.06 -3.68
N VAL A 77 -14.07 1.62 -2.46
CA VAL A 77 -14.33 0.25 -1.99
C VAL A 77 -15.83 -0.06 -1.95
N ARG A 78 -16.64 0.87 -1.43
CA ARG A 78 -18.10 0.72 -1.36
C ARG A 78 -18.77 0.61 -2.73
N ARG A 79 -18.21 1.24 -3.77
CA ARG A 79 -18.69 1.07 -5.15
C ARG A 79 -18.37 -0.30 -5.74
N ALA A 80 -17.30 -0.94 -5.29
CA ALA A 80 -16.84 -2.23 -5.81
C ALA A 80 -17.43 -3.43 -5.05
N ILE A 81 -17.74 -3.29 -3.76
CA ILE A 81 -18.11 -4.40 -2.88
C ILE A 81 -19.42 -4.07 -2.14
N ASN A 82 -20.44 -4.91 -2.32
CA ASN A 82 -21.77 -4.71 -1.72
C ASN A 82 -21.96 -5.37 -0.34
N ARG A 83 -21.17 -6.40 -0.01
CA ARG A 83 -21.27 -7.12 1.26
C ARG A 83 -19.88 -7.65 1.65
N GLY A 84 -19.63 -7.84 2.95
CA GLY A 84 -18.34 -8.35 3.45
C GLY A 84 -17.52 -7.32 4.21
N THR A 85 -16.48 -7.78 4.90
CA THR A 85 -15.52 -6.89 5.57
C THR A 85 -14.28 -6.75 4.70
N VAL A 86 -13.91 -5.52 4.38
CA VAL A 86 -12.74 -5.18 3.57
C VAL A 86 -11.76 -4.41 4.44
N SER A 87 -10.59 -4.99 4.68
CA SER A 87 -9.48 -4.35 5.36
C SER A 87 -8.48 -3.86 4.32
N VAL A 88 -8.16 -2.57 4.33
CA VAL A 88 -7.17 -1.94 3.45
C VAL A 88 -6.05 -1.38 4.32
N ALA A 89 -4.83 -1.83 4.10
CA ALA A 89 -3.65 -1.31 4.76
C ALA A 89 -2.72 -0.68 3.72
N ILE A 90 -2.39 0.59 3.91
CA ILE A 90 -1.44 1.33 3.07
C ILE A 90 -0.26 1.72 3.94
N ARG A 91 0.95 1.37 3.48
CA ARG A 91 2.22 1.80 4.07
C ARG A 91 2.99 2.57 3.02
N ILE A 92 3.49 3.74 3.39
CA ILE A 92 4.31 4.56 2.52
C ILE A 92 5.48 5.03 3.36
N ASP A 93 6.66 4.59 2.98
CA ASP A 93 7.93 4.91 3.62
C ASP A 93 8.74 5.76 2.65
N ARG A 94 9.37 6.83 3.17
CA ARG A 94 10.39 7.54 2.39
C ARG A 94 11.64 6.68 2.34
N VAL A 95 12.19 6.51 1.15
CA VAL A 95 13.51 5.87 0.99
C VAL A 95 14.54 6.94 1.34
N SER A 96 15.04 6.93 2.57
CA SER A 96 16.10 7.85 2.99
C SER A 96 17.30 7.67 2.09
N GLN A 97 17.65 8.69 1.31
CA GLN A 97 18.90 8.70 0.58
C GLN A 97 20.01 9.08 1.56
N ALA A 98 21.24 8.62 1.32
CA ALA A 98 22.40 8.99 2.14
C ALA A 98 22.60 10.52 2.26
N GLN A 99 22.00 11.27 1.33
CA GLN A 99 21.99 12.74 1.28
C GLN A 99 20.97 13.41 2.23
N ASP A 100 19.99 12.66 2.75
CA ASP A 100 18.97 13.18 3.70
C ASP A 100 19.50 13.25 5.14
N TYR A 101 20.68 12.71 5.41
CA TYR A 101 21.31 12.77 6.72
C TYR A 101 22.18 14.02 6.85
N VAL A 102 21.66 15.04 7.53
CA VAL A 102 22.50 16.10 8.11
C VAL A 102 23.13 15.53 9.38
N LEU A 103 24.26 14.84 9.21
CA LEU A 103 25.05 14.35 10.33
C LEU A 103 25.62 15.55 11.09
N ASN A 104 25.24 15.70 12.36
CA ASN A 104 25.84 16.71 13.22
C ASN A 104 27.28 16.27 13.57
N ALA A 105 28.23 16.81 12.80
CA ALA A 105 29.65 16.49 12.94
C ALA A 105 30.20 16.80 14.34
N VAL A 106 29.63 17.78 15.06
CA VAL A 106 30.02 18.11 16.44
C VAL A 106 29.63 16.99 17.39
N ALA A 107 28.39 16.49 17.28
CA ALA A 107 27.91 15.39 18.11
C ALA A 107 28.70 14.09 17.86
N ILE A 108 28.99 13.78 16.59
CA ILE A 108 29.78 12.59 16.23
C ILE A 108 31.20 12.66 16.80
N LYS A 109 31.85 13.83 16.70
CA LYS A 109 33.18 14.03 17.32
C LYS A 109 33.13 13.85 18.83
N SER A 110 32.10 14.38 19.52
CA SER A 110 31.98 14.22 20.97
C SER A 110 31.79 12.76 21.39
N TYR A 111 31.05 11.95 20.63
CA TYR A 111 30.91 10.52 20.91
C TYR A 111 32.21 9.75 20.67
N TRP A 112 32.93 10.08 19.59
CA TRP A 112 34.21 9.44 19.30
C TRP A 112 35.24 9.70 20.41
N SER A 113 35.31 10.93 20.92
CA SER A 113 36.19 11.29 22.05
C SER A 113 35.81 10.68 23.40
N GLN A 114 34.64 10.04 23.51
CA GLN A 114 34.24 9.32 24.73
C GLN A 114 34.58 7.82 24.64
N LEU A 115 34.86 7.31 23.45
CA LEU A 115 35.18 5.89 23.20
C LEU A 115 36.69 5.64 23.04
N VAL A 116 37.46 6.67 22.69
CA VAL A 116 38.93 6.68 22.62
C VAL A 116 39.47 7.51 23.76
#